data_AF-A0AB37VXW7-F1
#
_entry.id   AF-A0AB37VXW7-F1
#
_cell.length_a   1.000
_cell.length_b   1.000
_cell.length_c   1.000
_cell.angle_alpha   90.00
_cell.angle_beta   90.00
_cell.angle_gamma   90.00
#
_symmetry.space_group_name_H-M   'P 1'
#
loop_
_entity.id
_entity.type
_entity.pdbx_description
1 polymer ?
#
loop_
_entity_poly.entity_id
_entity_poly.type
_entity_poly.pdbx_seq_one_letter_code
_entity_poly.pdbx_strand_id
1 'polypeptide(L)'
;MRTDISLLKEQHPGLAAEFESLRDELDSPPSKAAPLGDAAPSWELQVNRRFEADQKFNEVITKIREKSGFQNFLLPPTSHELMAAADQGTIVTINVSSYRCDAFLIGRKRITVLPLPDLKAEELKEKA
;
A
#
# COMPACT_ATOMS: atom_id res chain seq x y z
N MET A 1 0.98 1.63 -4.68
CA MET A 1 1.77 2.48 -3.76
C MET A 1 3.09 1.76 -3.52
N ARG A 2 4.24 2.35 -3.86
CA ARG A 2 5.54 1.69 -3.68
C ARG A 2 6.04 1.94 -2.26
N THR A 3 6.14 0.87 -1.46
CA THR A 3 6.75 0.93 -0.12
C THR A 3 8.26 1.06 -0.26
N ASP A 4 8.88 1.91 0.57
CA ASP A 4 10.33 1.93 0.69
C ASP A 4 10.81 0.63 1.34
N ILE A 5 11.62 -0.13 0.59
CA ILE A 5 12.19 -1.40 1.04
C ILE A 5 13.71 -1.35 1.10
N SER A 6 14.32 -0.16 1.09
CA SER A 6 15.77 0.04 1.13
C SER A 6 16.41 -0.73 2.31
N LEU A 7 15.79 -0.62 3.50
CA LEU A 7 16.25 -1.34 4.68
C LEU A 7 16.11 -2.86 4.55
N LEU A 8 15.05 -3.34 3.90
CA LEU A 8 14.85 -4.77 3.63
C LEU A 8 15.89 -5.30 2.65
N LYS A 9 16.25 -4.51 1.63
CA LYS A 9 17.31 -4.87 0.66
C LYS A 9 18.68 -4.97 1.33
N GLU A 10 18.97 -4.07 2.26
CA GLU A 10 20.22 -4.07 3.02
C GLU A 10 20.35 -5.28 3.95
N GLN A 11 19.30 -5.57 4.74
CA GLN A 11 19.38 -6.59 5.78
C GLN A 11 18.99 -8.00 5.30
N HIS A 12 18.05 -8.10 4.35
CA HIS A 12 17.46 -9.35 3.86
C HIS A 12 17.28 -9.34 2.33
N PRO A 13 18.37 -9.26 1.55
CA PRO A 13 18.32 -9.09 0.09
C PRO A 13 17.53 -10.18 -0.63
N GLY A 14 17.56 -11.43 -0.15
CA GLY A 14 16.79 -12.54 -0.72
C GLY A 14 15.28 -12.34 -0.60
N LEU A 15 14.80 -11.96 0.58
CA LEU A 15 13.37 -11.66 0.80
C LEU A 15 12.93 -10.42 0.03
N ALA A 16 13.80 -9.41 -0.08
CA ALA A 16 13.51 -8.23 -0.89
C ALA A 16 13.33 -8.57 -2.37
N ALA A 17 14.23 -9.39 -2.94
CA ALA A 17 14.14 -9.82 -4.34
C ALA A 17 12.88 -10.65 -4.61
N GLU A 18 12.53 -11.58 -3.72
CA GLU A 18 11.31 -12.39 -3.83
C GLU A 18 10.05 -11.52 -3.76
N PHE A 19 10.01 -10.57 -2.81
CA PHE A 19 8.92 -9.61 -2.66
C PHE A 19 8.75 -8.73 -3.90
N GLU A 20 9.83 -8.18 -4.45
CA GLU A 20 9.77 -7.35 -5.66
C GLU A 20 9.28 -8.14 -6.87
N SER A 21 9.80 -9.36 -7.07
CA SER A 21 9.39 -10.20 -8.20
C SER A 21 7.89 -10.51 -8.16
N LEU A 22 7.37 -10.88 -6.98
CA LEU A 22 5.94 -11.21 -6.82
C LEU A 22 5.06 -9.97 -6.93
N ARG A 23 5.48 -8.83 -6.38
CA ARG A 23 4.79 -7.55 -6.57
C ARG A 23 4.69 -7.20 -8.04
N ASP A 24 5.80 -7.29 -8.78
CA ASP A 24 5.84 -6.91 -10.18
C ASP A 24 4.99 -7.87 -11.06
N GLU A 25 4.91 -9.15 -10.70
CA GLU A 25 3.99 -10.12 -11.32
C GLU A 25 2.52 -9.78 -11.07
N LEU A 26 2.16 -9.36 -9.85
CA LEU A 26 0.79 -9.00 -9.48
C LEU A 26 0.34 -7.64 -10.01
N ASP A 27 1.25 -6.67 -10.06
CA ASP A 27 1.02 -5.33 -10.62
C ASP A 27 0.90 -5.37 -12.15
N SER A 28 1.38 -6.43 -12.80
CA SER A 28 1.25 -6.60 -14.24
C SER A 28 -0.22 -6.79 -14.66
N PRO A 29 -0.71 -6.07 -15.68
CA PRO A 29 -2.04 -6.29 -16.20
C PRO A 29 -2.15 -7.73 -16.73
N PRO A 30 -3.30 -8.40 -16.53
CA PRO A 30 -3.51 -9.72 -17.13
C PRO A 30 -3.29 -9.58 -18.64
N SER A 31 -2.40 -10.41 -19.19
CA SER A 31 -2.06 -10.39 -20.61
C SER A 31 -3.35 -10.58 -21.42
N LYS A 32 -3.83 -9.50 -22.06
CA LYS A 32 -4.95 -9.57 -23.01
C LYS A 32 -4.55 -10.55 -24.11
N ALA A 33 -5.01 -11.79 -24.01
CA ALA A 33 -4.90 -12.75 -25.10
C ALA A 33 -5.53 -12.12 -26.36
N ALA A 34 -4.86 -12.31 -27.50
CA ALA A 34 -5.29 -11.85 -28.81
C ALA A 34 -6.70 -12.40 -29.18
N PRO A 35 -7.39 -11.82 -30.18
CA PRO A 35 -8.80 -12.09 -30.43
C PRO A 35 -9.07 -13.56 -30.76
N LEU A 36 -10.00 -14.14 -29.99
CA LEU A 36 -10.92 -15.24 -30.32
C LEU A 36 -10.41 -16.30 -31.33
N GLY A 37 -9.78 -17.33 -30.79
CA GLY A 37 -9.66 -18.66 -31.39
C GLY A 37 -9.27 -19.67 -30.30
N ASP A 38 -10.21 -20.54 -29.89
CA ASP A 38 -10.03 -21.71 -29.00
C ASP A 38 -9.28 -21.50 -27.65
N ALA A 39 -9.40 -20.34 -27.01
CA ALA A 39 -8.59 -19.95 -25.85
C ALA A 39 -9.24 -20.19 -24.46
N ALA A 40 -10.15 -21.14 -24.31
CA ALA A 40 -10.75 -21.50 -23.00
C ALA A 40 -9.73 -21.96 -21.93
N PRO A 41 -8.61 -22.65 -22.23
CA PRO A 41 -7.63 -23.02 -21.21
C PRO A 41 -6.77 -21.85 -20.70
N SER A 42 -6.67 -20.76 -21.48
CA SER A 42 -5.67 -19.71 -21.22
C SER A 42 -6.05 -18.76 -20.09
N TRP A 43 -7.35 -18.50 -19.88
CA TRP A 43 -7.83 -17.60 -18.84
C TRP A 43 -7.81 -18.27 -17.46
N GLU A 44 -8.20 -19.55 -17.36
CA GLU A 44 -8.15 -20.33 -16.12
C GLU A 44 -6.71 -20.46 -15.61
N LEU A 45 -5.77 -20.74 -16.52
CA LEU A 45 -4.34 -20.78 -16.20
C LEU A 45 -3.81 -19.42 -15.72
N GLN A 46 -4.24 -18.31 -16.33
CA GLN A 46 -3.85 -16.96 -15.89
C GLN A 46 -4.42 -16.61 -14.51
N VAL A 47 -5.68 -16.94 -14.25
CA VAL A 47 -6.34 -16.70 -12.95
C VAL A 47 -5.67 -17.54 -11.86
N ASN A 48 -5.44 -18.84 -12.12
CA ASN A 48 -4.74 -19.72 -11.16
C ASN A 48 -3.33 -19.22 -10.86
N ARG A 49 -2.57 -18.82 -11.90
CA ARG A 49 -1.22 -18.27 -11.71
C ARG A 49 -1.22 -17.02 -10.83
N ARG A 50 -2.17 -16.11 -11.06
CA ARG A 50 -2.29 -14.88 -10.27
C ARG A 50 -2.68 -15.18 -8.83
N PHE A 51 -3.59 -16.13 -8.61
CA PHE A 51 -3.96 -16.60 -7.28
C PHE A 51 -2.79 -17.24 -6.54
N GLU A 52 -1.99 -18.08 -7.20
CA GLU A 52 -0.76 -18.64 -6.63
C GLU A 52 0.27 -17.56 -6.28
N ALA A 53 0.44 -16.55 -7.15
CA ALA A 53 1.32 -15.42 -6.88
C ALA A 53 0.83 -14.60 -5.67
N ASP A 54 -0.48 -14.37 -5.53
CA ASP A 54 -1.07 -13.70 -4.36
C ASP A 54 -0.81 -14.49 -3.07
N GLN A 55 -0.93 -15.82 -3.09
CA GLN A 55 -0.62 -16.66 -1.93
C GLN A 55 0.86 -16.56 -1.54
N LYS A 56 1.76 -16.75 -2.50
CA LYS A 56 3.22 -16.63 -2.27
C LYS A 56 3.60 -15.24 -1.77
N PHE A 57 2.97 -14.20 -2.30
CA PHE A 57 3.21 -12.83 -1.87
C PHE A 57 2.86 -12.63 -0.39
N ASN A 58 1.71 -13.15 0.05
CA ASN A 58 1.31 -13.11 1.46
C ASN A 58 2.23 -13.94 2.36
N GLU A 59 2.72 -15.09 1.90
CA GLU A 59 3.71 -15.90 2.62
C GLU A 59 5.03 -15.13 2.79
N VAL A 60 5.52 -14.47 1.74
CA VAL A 60 6.73 -13.65 1.78
C VAL A 60 6.57 -12.48 2.75
N ILE A 61 5.43 -11.78 2.73
CA ILE A 61 5.11 -10.74 3.71
C ILE A 61 5.18 -11.29 5.14
N THR A 62 4.64 -12.50 5.36
CA THR A 62 4.67 -13.15 6.68
C THR A 62 6.11 -13.44 7.11
N LYS A 63 6.94 -14.03 6.24
CA LYS A 63 8.36 -14.28 6.49
C LYS A 63 9.16 -13.01 6.75
N ILE A 64 8.83 -11.90 6.07
CA ILE A 64 9.44 -10.59 6.32
C ILE A 64 9.08 -10.10 7.71
N ARG A 65 7.82 -10.21 8.13
CA ARG A 65 7.36 -9.77 9.47
C ARG A 65 7.96 -10.57 10.63
N GLU A 66 8.44 -11.78 10.39
CA GLU A 66 9.19 -12.58 11.36
C GLU A 66 10.62 -12.05 11.59
N LYS A 67 11.13 -11.16 10.74
CA LYS A 67 12.46 -10.58 10.90
C LYS A 67 12.46 -9.43 11.91
N SER A 68 13.52 -9.36 12.70
CA SER A 68 13.72 -8.27 13.66
C SER A 68 13.71 -6.92 12.95
N GLY A 69 12.87 -5.98 13.38
CA GLY A 69 12.74 -4.66 12.77
C GLY A 69 11.71 -4.57 11.63
N PHE A 70 11.08 -5.68 11.24
CA PHE A 70 10.11 -5.73 10.14
C PHE A 70 8.70 -6.18 10.56
N GLN A 71 8.41 -6.26 11.85
CA GLN A 71 7.13 -6.77 12.37
C GLN A 71 5.92 -5.99 11.81
N ASN A 72 6.09 -4.69 11.57
CA ASN A 72 5.07 -3.80 11.01
C ASN A 72 5.18 -3.64 9.49
N PHE A 73 5.92 -4.49 8.78
CA PHE A 73 6.11 -4.38 7.33
C PHE A 73 4.75 -4.40 6.60
N LEU A 74 4.49 -3.37 5.79
CA LEU A 74 3.21 -3.12 5.10
C LEU A 74 1.98 -3.03 6.02
N LEU A 75 2.16 -2.88 7.32
CA LEU A 75 1.08 -2.49 8.22
C LEU A 75 1.02 -0.96 8.31
N PRO A 76 -0.17 -0.38 8.51
CA PRO A 76 -0.28 1.04 8.80
C PRO A 76 0.51 1.36 10.08
N PRO A 77 1.14 2.54 10.17
CA PRO A 77 1.79 2.97 11.39
C PRO A 77 0.77 3.03 12.53
N THR A 78 1.23 2.67 13.72
CA THR A 78 0.47 2.82 14.95
C THR A 78 0.22 4.31 15.25
N SER A 79 -0.80 4.59 16.07
CA SER A 79 -1.04 5.95 16.55
C SER A 79 0.18 6.53 17.26
N HIS A 80 0.93 5.71 18.01
CA HIS A 80 2.15 6.12 18.68
C HIS A 80 3.26 6.52 17.70
N GLU A 81 3.49 5.74 16.65
CA GLU A 81 4.46 6.06 15.59
C GLU A 81 4.07 7.35 14.85
N LEU A 82 2.78 7.53 14.55
CA LEU A 82 2.27 8.77 13.94
C LEU A 82 2.49 10.00 14.85
N MET A 83 2.21 9.86 16.15
CA MET A 83 2.44 10.95 17.11
C MET A 83 3.92 11.24 17.34
N ALA A 84 4.78 10.20 17.32
CA ALA A 84 6.23 10.36 17.42
C ALA A 84 6.81 11.08 16.19
N ALA A 85 6.26 10.84 14.99
CA ALA A 85 6.62 11.58 13.79
C ALA A 85 6.26 13.09 13.88
N ALA A 86 5.24 13.44 14.67
CA ALA A 86 4.81 14.82 14.91
C ALA A 86 5.61 15.55 16.02
N ASP A 87 6.84 15.10 16.33
CA ASP A 87 7.67 15.70 17.39
C ASP A 87 8.11 17.13 17.06
N GLN A 88 8.35 17.44 15.78
CA GLN A 88 8.80 18.75 15.31
C GLN A 88 7.64 19.67 14.88
N GLY A 89 6.39 19.21 14.97
CA GLY A 89 5.22 19.99 14.59
C GLY A 89 4.01 19.11 14.26
N THR A 90 2.82 19.70 14.25
CA THR A 90 1.58 18.99 13.92
C THR A 90 1.59 18.59 12.44
N ILE A 91 1.40 17.29 12.18
CA ILE A 91 1.17 16.79 10.83
C ILE A 91 -0.34 16.87 10.56
N VAL A 92 -0.71 17.46 9.41
CA VAL A 92 -2.11 17.58 8.99
C VAL A 92 -2.34 16.73 7.76
N THR A 93 -3.25 15.74 7.85
CA THR A 93 -3.69 14.96 6.71
C THR A 93 -5.14 15.32 6.39
N ILE A 94 -5.40 15.73 5.15
CA ILE A 94 -6.74 16.06 4.69
C ILE A 94 -7.33 14.86 3.97
N ASN A 95 -8.44 14.34 4.49
CA ASN A 95 -9.24 13.34 3.85
C ASN A 95 -10.39 14.02 3.09
N VAL A 96 -10.46 13.80 1.79
CA VAL A 96 -11.41 14.45 0.90
C VAL A 96 -12.29 13.39 0.27
N SER A 97 -13.60 13.54 0.43
CA SER A 97 -14.59 12.69 -0.24
C SER A 97 -15.81 13.52 -0.65
N SER A 98 -16.66 12.97 -1.51
CA SER A 98 -17.94 13.59 -1.88
C SER A 98 -18.95 13.66 -0.73
N TYR A 99 -18.75 12.88 0.35
CA TYR A 99 -19.68 12.83 1.48
C TYR A 99 -19.30 13.83 2.59
N ARG A 100 -18.02 13.85 2.95
CA ARG A 100 -17.44 14.77 3.95
C ARG A 100 -15.95 14.96 3.70
N CYS A 101 -15.46 16.11 4.11
CA CYS A 101 -14.03 16.42 4.16
C CYS A 101 -13.60 16.62 5.61
N ASP A 102 -12.45 16.09 5.97
CA ASP A 102 -11.90 16.13 7.33
C ASP A 102 -10.40 16.38 7.31
N ALA A 103 -9.88 17.05 8.33
CA ALA A 103 -8.47 17.09 8.65
C ALA A 103 -8.17 16.24 9.89
N PHE A 104 -7.24 15.30 9.76
CA PHE A 104 -6.60 14.63 10.87
C PHE A 104 -5.40 15.46 11.32
N LEU A 105 -5.50 16.03 12.52
CA LEU A 105 -4.43 16.77 13.19
C LEU A 105 -3.67 15.79 14.07
N ILE A 106 -2.49 15.38 13.62
CA ILE A 106 -1.61 14.46 14.33
C ILE A 106 -0.59 15.32 15.09
N GLY A 107 -0.76 15.43 16.40
CA GLY A 107 0.20 16.11 17.28
C GLY A 107 0.89 15.11 18.21
N ARG A 108 1.96 15.56 18.88
CA ARG A 108 2.80 14.72 19.76
C ARG A 108 2.06 13.92 20.84
N LYS A 109 0.90 14.39 21.29
CA LYS A 109 0.14 13.79 22.41
C LYS A 109 -1.18 13.14 22.00
N ARG A 110 -1.74 13.54 20.85
CA ARG A 110 -3.06 13.10 20.41
C ARG A 110 -3.26 13.30 18.93
N ILE A 111 -4.17 12.51 18.37
CA ILE A 111 -4.74 12.69 17.04
C ILE A 111 -6.16 13.23 17.22
N THR A 112 -6.49 14.33 16.54
CA THR A 112 -7.84 14.91 16.56
C THR A 112 -8.37 15.10 15.15
N VAL A 113 -9.68 14.92 14.98
CA VAL A 113 -10.37 15.16 13.70
C VAL A 113 -11.01 16.54 13.72
N LEU A 114 -10.78 17.32 12.67
CA LEU A 114 -11.42 18.60 12.40
C LEU A 114 -12.27 18.47 11.13
N PRO A 115 -13.61 18.50 11.22
CA PRO A 115 -14.46 18.55 10.03
C PRO A 115 -14.20 19.81 9.21
N LEU A 116 -14.22 19.67 7.88
CA LEU A 116 -14.03 20.76 6.91
C LEU A 116 -15.28 20.89 6.05
N PRO A 117 -16.41 21.41 6.59
CA PRO A 117 -17.70 21.44 5.88
C PRO A 117 -17.69 22.32 4.62
N ASP A 118 -16.81 23.32 4.59
CA ASP A 118 -16.69 24.25 3.47
C ASP A 118 -15.72 23.76 2.38
N LEU A 119 -14.94 22.71 2.64
CA LEU A 119 -14.03 22.13 1.66
C LEU A 119 -14.79 21.14 0.77
N LYS A 120 -14.86 21.41 -0.53
CA LYS A 120 -15.51 20.52 -1.50
C LYS A 120 -14.49 19.79 -2.35
N ALA A 121 -14.73 18.50 -2.61
CA ALA A 121 -13.83 17.66 -3.40
C ALA A 121 -13.64 18.21 -4.83
N GLU A 122 -14.66 18.85 -5.38
CA GLU A 122 -14.66 19.44 -6.71
C GLU A 122 -13.74 20.67 -6.82
N GLU A 123 -13.48 21.37 -5.71
CA GLU A 123 -12.62 22.55 -5.66
C GLU A 123 -11.14 22.19 -5.67
N LEU A 124 -10.81 20.93 -5.42
CA LEU A 124 -9.45 20.38 -5.43
C LEU A 124 -9.04 19.80 -6.80
N LYS A 125 -9.84 20.01 -7.85
CA LYS A 125 -9.49 19.60 -9.23
C LYS A 125 -8.23 20.32 -9.71
N GLU A 126 -7.28 19.51 -10.19
CA GLU A 126 -5.84 19.76 -10.33
C GLU A 126 -5.41 21.03 -11.08
N LYS A 127 -4.39 21.71 -10.52
CA LYS A 127 -3.17 22.04 -11.28
C LYS A 127 -2.18 20.89 -11.05
N ALA A 128 -2.04 20.02 -12.03
CA ALA A 128 -0.95 19.04 -12.15
C ALA A 128 -0.02 19.48 -13.27
#